data_AF-A0A016RY45-F1
#
_entry.id   AF-A0A016RY45-F1
#
_cell.length_a   1.000
_cell.length_b   1.000
_cell.length_c   1.000
_cell.angle_alpha   90.00
_cell.angle_beta   90.00
_cell.angle_gamma   90.00
#
_symmetry.space_group_name_H-M   'P 1'
#
loop_
_entity.id
_entity.type
_entity.pdbx_description
1 polymer ?
#
loop_
_entity_poly.entity_id
_entity_poly.type
_entity_poly.pdbx_seq_one_letter_code
_entity_poly.pdbx_strand_id
1 'polypeptide(L)'
;MMTICTFNARTLASEASIEDLMVQARKIRYDVIGLTETRRHRPLNATFDTGEELFLGTCDSRGDGGVGVLVNSNLAMNIDSFEQLTTRTFATAKMWINPGPDSLRRLRSNIQLR
;
A
#
# COMPACT_ATOMS: atom_id res chain seq x y z
N MET A 1 4.27 -5.23 -16.44
CA MET A 1 3.71 -6.27 -15.55
C MET A 1 3.69 -5.65 -14.17
N MET A 2 2.53 -5.64 -13.50
CA MET A 2 2.40 -5.02 -12.18
C MET A 2 3.07 -5.89 -11.12
N THR A 3 3.83 -5.27 -10.22
CA THR A 3 4.66 -5.92 -9.21
C THR A 3 4.18 -5.55 -7.82
N ILE A 4 3.55 -6.52 -7.15
CA ILE A 4 3.02 -6.36 -5.79
C ILE A 4 3.90 -7.16 -4.84
N CYS A 5 4.38 -6.50 -3.78
CA CYS A 5 5.21 -7.12 -2.75
C CYS A 5 4.55 -6.96 -1.38
N THR A 6 4.95 -7.81 -0.43
CA THR A 6 4.55 -7.67 0.97
C THR A 6 5.81 -7.52 1.82
N PHE A 7 5.78 -6.60 2.78
CA PHE A 7 6.90 -6.34 3.68
C PHE A 7 6.40 -6.21 5.12
N ASN A 8 7.02 -6.98 6.01
CA ASN A 8 6.79 -6.83 7.44
C ASN A 8 7.73 -5.73 7.95
N ALA A 9 7.17 -4.58 8.31
CA ALA A 9 7.95 -3.43 8.70
C ALA A 9 8.46 -3.51 10.14
N ARG A 10 7.88 -4.37 10.97
CA ARG A 10 8.04 -4.47 12.43
C ARG A 10 7.67 -3.20 13.22
N THR A 11 7.94 -2.00 12.69
CA THR A 11 7.49 -0.71 13.20
C THR A 11 7.64 0.37 12.13
N LEU A 12 6.63 1.22 11.96
CA LEU A 12 6.64 2.46 11.17
C LEU A 12 6.11 3.64 12.00
N ALA A 13 6.36 3.60 13.31
CA ALA A 13 5.88 4.61 14.26
C ALA A 13 6.67 5.91 14.21
N SER A 14 7.92 5.89 13.72
CA SER A 14 8.81 7.06 13.63
C SER A 14 9.13 7.44 12.19
N GLU A 15 9.46 8.71 11.95
CA GLU A 15 9.90 9.19 10.63
C GLU A 15 11.15 8.42 10.15
N ALA A 16 12.13 8.19 11.02
CA ALA A 16 13.33 7.41 10.70
C ALA A 16 13.00 6.00 10.18
N SER A 17 12.02 5.30 10.79
CA SER A 17 11.61 3.97 10.32
C SER A 17 10.94 3.99 8.94
N ILE A 18 10.29 5.10 8.57
CA ILE A 18 9.69 5.31 7.26
C ILE A 18 10.78 5.63 6.23
N GLU A 19 11.77 6.44 6.59
CA GLU A 19 12.93 6.72 5.73
C GLU A 19 13.70 5.44 5.41
N ASP A 20 13.94 4.59 6.41
CA ASP A 20 14.59 3.29 6.21
C ASP A 20 13.78 2.40 5.26
N LEU A 21 12.45 2.37 5.40
CA LEU A 21 11.56 1.67 4.47
C LEU A 21 11.73 2.20 3.04
N MET A 22 11.76 3.52 2.85
CA MET A 22 11.93 4.14 1.53
C MET A 22 13.30 3.81 0.93
N VAL A 23 14.36 3.82 1.73
CA VAL A 23 15.71 3.42 1.30
C VAL A 23 15.74 1.96 0.85
N GLN A 24 15.01 1.07 1.53
CA GLN A 24 14.91 -0.33 1.11
C GLN A 24 14.03 -0.52 -0.12
N ALA A 25 12.87 0.13 -0.17
CA ALA A 25 11.93 0.03 -1.28
C ALA A 25 12.59 0.45 -2.60
N ARG A 26 13.42 1.50 -2.58
CA ARG A 26 14.18 1.98 -3.75
C ARG A 26 15.15 0.94 -4.34
N LYS A 27 15.51 -0.11 -3.60
CA LYS A 27 16.43 -1.16 -4.07
C LYS A 27 15.73 -2.24 -4.89
N ILE A 28 14.40 -2.29 -4.86
CA ILE A 28 13.60 -3.29 -5.57
C ILE A 28 12.69 -2.60 -6.59
N ARG A 29 12.28 -3.35 -7.61
CA ARG A 29 11.19 -2.92 -8.49
C ARG A 29 9.89 -3.27 -7.81
N TYR A 30 9.03 -2.28 -7.62
CA TYR A 30 7.71 -2.45 -7.05
C TYR A 30 6.75 -1.43 -7.66
N ASP A 31 5.50 -1.83 -7.76
CA ASP A 31 4.38 -0.96 -8.09
C ASP A 31 3.56 -0.68 -6.82
N VAL A 32 3.36 -1.71 -6.00
CA VAL A 32 2.67 -1.63 -4.70
C VAL A 32 3.38 -2.51 -3.68
N ILE A 33 3.58 -2.02 -2.46
CA ILE A 33 4.08 -2.78 -1.31
C ILE A 33 3.01 -2.78 -0.23
N GLY A 34 2.47 -3.95 0.11
CA GLY A 34 1.65 -4.16 1.31
C GLY A 34 2.52 -4.25 2.56
N LEU A 35 2.19 -3.46 3.57
CA LEU A 35 2.93 -3.36 4.82
C LEU A 35 2.14 -4.01 5.95
N THR A 36 2.83 -4.79 6.78
CA THR A 36 2.27 -5.35 8.02
C THR A 36 3.14 -4.96 9.22
N GLU A 37 2.54 -5.03 10.42
CA GLU A 37 3.18 -4.63 11.68
C GLU A 37 3.71 -3.19 11.66
N THR A 38 2.90 -2.26 11.13
CA THR A 38 3.26 -0.84 11.10
C THR A 38 3.28 -0.21 12.50
N ARG A 39 2.58 -0.81 13.48
CA ARG A 39 2.52 -0.42 14.89
C ARG A 39 2.27 1.08 15.11
N ARG A 40 1.50 1.69 14.21
CA ARG A 40 1.20 3.12 14.25
C ARG A 40 -0.15 3.35 14.89
N HIS A 41 -0.21 4.12 15.97
CA HIS A 41 -1.47 4.39 16.68
C HIS A 41 -2.40 5.37 15.95
N ARG A 42 -1.86 6.18 15.03
CA ARG A 42 -2.61 7.16 14.24
C ARG A 42 -2.45 6.83 12.77
N PRO A 43 -3.53 6.97 11.97
CA PRO A 43 -3.39 6.79 10.54
C PRO A 43 -2.45 7.87 9.99
N LEU A 44 -1.67 7.53 8.96
CA LEU A 44 -0.84 8.48 8.24
C LEU A 44 -1.07 8.28 6.75
N ASN A 45 -1.30 9.39 6.06
CA ASN A 45 -1.17 9.47 4.63
C ASN A 45 -0.05 10.46 4.33
N ALA A 46 0.96 10.04 3.57
CA ALA A 46 2.08 10.88 3.18
C ALA A 46 2.38 10.69 1.70
N THR A 47 2.65 11.80 1.03
CA THR A 47 3.16 11.82 -0.35
C THR A 47 4.60 12.30 -0.28
N PHE A 48 5.51 11.55 -0.89
CA PHE A 48 6.93 11.91 -0.94
C PHE A 48 7.23 12.79 -2.16
N ASP A 49 8.34 13.52 -2.13
CA ASP A 49 8.79 14.34 -3.27
C ASP A 49 9.02 13.53 -4.54
N THR A 50 9.31 12.24 -4.40
CA THR A 50 9.46 11.29 -5.50
C THR A 50 8.12 10.79 -6.07
N GLY A 51 7.00 11.23 -5.49
CA GLY A 51 5.64 10.98 -5.93
C GLY A 51 5.02 9.68 -5.41
N GLU A 52 5.76 8.86 -4.65
CA GLU A 52 5.18 7.71 -3.98
C GLU A 52 4.22 8.14 -2.88
N GLU A 53 3.18 7.35 -2.66
CA GLU A 53 2.19 7.57 -1.62
C GLU A 53 2.20 6.43 -0.60
N LEU A 54 2.24 6.80 0.67
CA LEU A 54 2.23 5.89 1.81
C LEU A 54 0.94 6.09 2.60
N PHE A 55 0.19 5.00 2.74
CA PHE A 55 -1.00 4.91 3.58
C PHE A 55 -0.73 3.96 4.72
N LEU A 56 -0.87 4.43 5.96
CA LEU A 56 -0.74 3.62 7.16
C LEU A 56 -2.06 3.66 7.91
N GLY A 57 -2.62 2.47 8.12
CA GLY A 57 -3.70 2.23 9.05
C GLY A 57 -3.21 2.21 10.49
N THR A 58 -4.20 2.19 11.40
CA THR A 58 -3.95 2.14 12.84
C THR A 58 -3.69 0.71 13.32
N CYS A 59 -2.82 0.56 14.32
CA CYS A 59 -2.78 -0.64 15.15
C CYS A 59 -3.95 -0.63 16.15
N ASP A 60 -4.29 -1.81 16.67
CA ASP A 60 -5.33 -1.94 17.68
C ASP A 60 -4.87 -1.37 19.04
N SER A 61 -5.74 -1.37 20.03
CA SER A 61 -5.42 -0.87 21.38
C SER A 61 -4.28 -1.63 22.07
N ARG A 62 -3.88 -2.80 21.58
CA ARG A 62 -2.75 -3.58 22.11
C ARG A 62 -1.42 -3.13 21.50
N GLY A 63 -1.45 -2.26 20.50
CA GLY A 63 -0.25 -1.83 19.77
C GLY A 63 0.27 -2.92 18.82
N ASP A 64 -0.43 -4.04 18.72
CA ASP A 64 -0.05 -5.17 17.89
C ASP A 64 -0.69 -5.02 16.51
N GLY A 65 0.13 -5.21 15.47
CA GLY A 65 -0.32 -5.13 14.09
C GLY A 65 -0.36 -3.72 13.51
N GLY A 66 -1.36 -3.46 12.67
CA GLY A 66 -1.38 -2.33 11.76
C GLY A 66 -0.95 -2.73 10.34
N VAL A 67 -1.69 -2.22 9.36
CA VAL A 67 -1.46 -2.44 7.94
C VAL A 67 -1.18 -1.13 7.25
N GLY A 68 -0.47 -1.20 6.14
CA GLY A 68 -0.28 -0.04 5.28
C GLY A 68 -0.03 -0.46 3.85
N VAL A 69 0.05 0.52 2.97
CA VAL A 69 0.39 0.32 1.57
C VAL A 69 1.31 1.47 1.15
N LEU A 70 2.41 1.12 0.49
CA LEU A 70 3.28 2.06 -0.22
C LEU A 70 3.07 1.85 -1.72
N VAL A 71 2.74 2.92 -2.45
CA VAL A 71 2.47 2.89 -3.89
C VAL A 71 3.48 3.74 -4.64
N ASN A 72 4.03 3.18 -5.72
CA ASN A 72 4.94 3.89 -6.58
C ASN A 72 4.25 5.07 -7.29
N SER A 73 5.00 6.14 -7.58
CA SER A 73 4.49 7.34 -8.24
C SER A 73 3.75 7.09 -9.56
N ASN A 74 4.16 6.07 -10.32
CA ASN A 74 3.50 5.69 -11.56
C ASN A 74 2.05 5.23 -11.37
N LEU A 75 1.72 4.66 -10.21
CA LEU A 75 0.37 4.21 -9.85
C LEU A 75 -0.34 5.14 -8.88
N ALA A 76 0.38 6.04 -8.21
CA ALA A 76 -0.19 6.94 -7.21
C ALA A 76 -1.38 7.75 -7.75
N MET A 77 -1.26 8.29 -8.98
CA MET A 77 -2.33 9.04 -9.64
C MET A 77 -3.61 8.23 -9.94
N ASN A 78 -3.53 6.91 -9.88
CA ASN A 78 -4.65 6.01 -10.16
C ASN A 78 -5.33 5.52 -8.88
N ILE A 79 -4.92 5.98 -7.70
CA ILE A 79 -5.52 5.59 -6.44
C ILE A 79 -6.83 6.36 -6.23
N ASP A 80 -7.93 5.63 -6.00
CA ASP A 80 -9.20 6.27 -5.65
C ASP A 80 -9.38 6.39 -4.14
N SER A 81 -9.10 5.29 -3.43
CA SER A 81 -9.36 5.22 -1.99
C SER A 81 -8.60 4.09 -1.31
N PHE A 82 -8.32 4.31 -0.02
CA PHE A 82 -7.74 3.36 0.91
C PHE A 82 -8.67 3.22 2.11
N GLU A 83 -9.00 1.98 2.48
CA GLU A 83 -9.89 1.67 3.59
C GLU A 83 -9.30 0.55 4.44
N GLN A 84 -9.19 0.78 5.75
CA GLN A 84 -8.86 -0.27 6.72
C GLN A 84 -10.14 -0.96 7.18
N LEU A 85 -10.31 -2.24 6.86
CA LEU A 85 -11.56 -2.98 7.04
C LEU A 85 -11.72 -3.61 8.44
N THR A 86 -10.63 -3.93 9.14
CA THR A 86 -10.71 -4.61 10.45
C THR A 86 -9.55 -4.25 11.37
N THR A 87 -9.85 -4.06 12.65
CA THR A 87 -8.90 -3.72 13.74
C THR A 87 -8.88 -4.74 14.89
N ARG A 88 -9.71 -5.80 14.87
CA ARG A 88 -9.91 -6.66 16.07
C ARG A 88 -8.98 -7.86 16.24
N THR A 89 -8.39 -8.41 15.18
CA THR A 89 -7.52 -9.62 15.29
C THR A 89 -6.59 -9.80 14.09
N PHE A 90 -7.07 -9.52 12.88
CA PHE A 90 -6.27 -9.42 11.67
C PHE A 90 -6.56 -8.08 11.01
N ALA A 91 -5.52 -7.27 10.85
CA ALA A 91 -5.65 -6.00 10.17
C ALA A 91 -5.72 -6.24 8.66
N THR A 92 -6.74 -5.71 8.01
CA THR A 92 -6.94 -5.82 6.56
C THR A 92 -7.12 -4.43 5.99
N ALA A 93 -6.40 -4.13 4.92
CA ALA A 93 -6.57 -2.91 4.15
C ALA A 93 -7.04 -3.25 2.74
N LYS A 94 -7.90 -2.40 2.20
CA LYS A 94 -8.35 -2.43 0.82
C LYS A 94 -7.93 -1.15 0.14
N MET A 95 -7.41 -1.29 -1.07
CA MET A 95 -6.98 -0.17 -1.89
C MET A 95 -7.62 -0.30 -3.26
N TRP A 96 -8.32 0.74 -3.66
CA TRP A 96 -8.98 0.82 -4.95
C TRP A 96 -8.11 1.63 -5.90
N ILE A 97 -7.79 1.02 -7.04
CA ILE A 97 -6.95 1.62 -8.08
C ILE A 97 -7.75 1.58 -9.38
N ASN A 98 -7.89 2.74 -10.03
CA ASN A 98 -8.52 2.94 -11.32
C ASN A 98 -7.47 3.02 -12.42
N PRO A 99 -7.13 1.92 -13.12
CA PRO A 99 -6.09 1.92 -14.14
C PRO A 99 -6.55 2.50 -15.50
N GLY A 100 -7.55 3.39 -15.49
CA GLY A 100 -8.17 3.96 -16.68
C GLY A 100 -8.98 2.97 -17.55
N PRO A 101 -9.76 3.46 -18.54
CA PRO A 101 -10.61 2.63 -19.41
C PRO A 101 -9.82 1.67 -20.32
N ASP A 102 -8.53 1.87 -20.54
CA ASP A 102 -7.71 1.02 -21.41
C ASP A 102 -7.46 -0.38 -20.82
N SER A 103 -7.51 -0.51 -19.50
CA SER A 103 -7.38 -1.80 -18.81
C SER A 103 -8.60 -2.71 -19.02
N LEU A 104 -9.81 -2.14 -19.17
CA LEU A 104 -11.04 -2.88 -19.49
C LEU A 104 -11.02 -3.46 -20.91
N ARG A 105 -10.36 -2.79 -21.86
CA ARG A 105 -10.17 -3.31 -23.23
C ARG A 105 -9.31 -4.57 -23.25
N ARG A 106 -8.25 -4.63 -22.43
CA ARG A 106 -7.40 -5.83 -22.26
C ARG A 106 -8.10 -6.98 -21.55
N LEU A 107 -9.01 -6.69 -20.60
CA LEU A 107 -9.79 -7.74 -19.94
C LEU A 107 -10.80 -8.36 -20.91
N ARG A 108 -11.46 -7.55 -21.75
CA ARG A 108 -12.40 -8.03 -22.78
C ARG A 108 -11.74 -8.93 -23.83
N SER A 109 -10.48 -8.71 -24.20
CA SER A 109 -9.79 -9.59 -25.16
C SER A 109 -9.44 -10.97 -24.60
N ASN A 110 -9.35 -11.13 -23.27
CA ASN A 110 -9.03 -12.42 -22.62
C ASN A 110 -10.25 -13.29 -22.33
N ILE A 111 -11.47 -12.74 -22.43
CA ILE A 111 -12.72 -13.49 -22.33
C ILE A 111 -13.30 -13.66 -23.74
N GLN A 112 -12.54 -14.31 -24.63
CA GLN A 112 -13.18 -15.00 -25.75
C GLN A 112 -13.70 -16.33 -25.22
N LEU A 113 -14.99 -16.37 -24.91
CA LEU A 113 -15.71 -17.63 -24.67
C LEU A 113 -15.54 -18.48 -25.93
N ARG A 114 -14.91 -19.63 -25.77
CA ARG A 114 -14.83 -20.68 -26.78
C ARG A 114 -16.02 -21.61 -26.63
#